data_AF-A0A2N2ZHJ8-F1
#
_entry.id   AF-A0A2N2ZHJ8-F1
#
_cell.length_a   1.000
_cell.length_b   1.000
_cell.length_c   1.000
_cell.angle_alpha   90.00
_cell.angle_beta   90.00
_cell.angle_gamma   90.00
#
_symmetry.space_group_name_H-M   'P 1'
#
loop_
_entity.id
_entity.type
_entity.pdbx_description
1 polymer ?
#
loop_
_entity_poly.entity_id
_entity_poly.type
_entity_poly.pdbx_seq_one_letter_code
_entity_poly.pdbx_strand_id
1 'polypeptide(L)' 'LNGAQNAGILAAQIIGAFDKTVQKKLDAYKESLKEKVIKGSAEIKKIN' A
#
# COMPACT_ATOMS: atom_id res chain seq x y z
N LEU A 1 11.73 -1.04 13.63
CA LEU A 1 12.03 -2.17 12.72
C LEU A 1 11.28 -2.16 11.37
N ASN A 2 10.49 -1.13 11.00
CA ASN A 2 9.85 -1.02 9.66
C ASN A 2 10.50 0.00 8.71
N GLY A 3 11.68 0.52 9.06
CA GLY A 3 12.33 1.59 8.30
C GLY A 3 12.67 1.20 6.87
N ALA A 4 13.11 -0.04 6.64
CA ALA A 4 13.47 -0.53 5.31
C ALA A 4 12.26 -0.59 4.36
N GLN A 5 11.10 -1.03 4.86
CA GLN A 5 9.88 -1.08 4.05
C GLN A 5 9.42 0.35 3.68
N ASN A 6 9.40 1.26 4.65
CA ASN A 6 9.02 2.65 4.41
C ASN A 6 10.01 3.36 3.46
N ALA A 7 11.31 3.09 3.60
CA ALA A 7 12.33 3.59 2.67
C ALA A 7 12.15 3.04 1.26
N GLY A 8 11.79 1.76 1.11
CA GLY A 8 11.46 1.15 -0.18
C GLY A 8 10.23 1.78 -0.84
N ILE A 9 9.19 2.08 -0.06
CA ILE A 9 8.00 2.78 -0.57
C ILE A 9 8.35 4.19 -1.01
N LEU A 10 9.17 4.92 -0.24
CA LEU A 10 9.63 6.26 -0.59
C LEU A 10 10.45 6.24 -1.88
N ALA A 11 11.39 5.30 -2.01
CA ALA A 11 12.17 5.12 -3.23
C ALA A 11 11.26 4.81 -4.44
N ALA A 12 10.27 3.93 -4.27
CA ALA A 12 9.30 3.64 -5.31
C ALA A 12 8.48 4.89 -5.69
N GLN A 13 8.13 5.77 -4.74
CA GLN A 13 7.44 7.02 -5.02
C GLN A 13 8.29 7.98 -5.84
N ILE A 14 9.58 8.11 -5.51
CA ILE A 14 10.54 8.93 -6.27
C ILE A 14 10.67 8.39 -7.70
N ILE A 15 10.86 7.08 -7.87
CA ILE A 15 10.98 6.47 -9.21
C ILE A 15 9.66 6.59 -9.99
N GLY A 16 8.53 6.34 -9.32
CA GLY A 16 7.19 6.41 -9.92
C GLY A 16 6.77 7.81 -10.37
N ALA A 17 7.43 8.87 -9.89
CA ALA A 17 7.21 10.23 -10.40
C ALA A 17 7.62 10.38 -11.87
N PHE A 18 8.53 9.52 -12.35
CA PHE A 18 9.06 9.55 -13.72
C PHE A 18 8.81 8.24 -14.49
N ASP A 19 8.48 7.14 -13.81
CA ASP A 19 8.15 5.84 -14.41
C ASP A 19 6.69 5.44 -14.15
N LYS A 20 5.87 5.48 -15.23
CA LYS A 20 4.44 5.12 -15.19
C LYS A 20 4.19 3.66 -14.81
N THR A 21 5.11 2.75 -15.08
CA THR A 21 4.99 1.33 -14.72
C THR A 21 5.13 1.17 -13.21
N VAL A 22 6.11 1.85 -12.61
CA VAL A 22 6.30 1.87 -11.16
C VAL A 22 5.13 2.58 -10.46
N GLN A 23 4.65 3.67 -11.03
CA GLN A 23 3.46 4.38 -10.51
C GLN A 23 2.23 3.47 -10.46
N LYS A 24 1.92 2.75 -11.54
CA LYS A 24 0.78 1.81 -11.57
C LYS A 24 0.90 0.71 -10.52
N LYS A 25 2.11 0.19 -10.27
CA LYS A 25 2.34 -0.80 -9.20
C LYS A 25 2.10 -0.20 -7.82
N LEU A 26 2.52 1.04 -7.61
CA LEU A 26 2.27 1.79 -6.36
C LEU A 26 0.78 2.02 -6.12
N ASP A 27 0.02 2.36 -7.16
CA ASP A 27 -1.42 2.58 -7.06
C ASP A 27 -2.16 1.27 -6.75
N ALA A 28 -1.81 0.17 -7.43
CA ALA A 28 -2.34 -1.15 -7.12
C ALA A 28 -2.01 -1.58 -5.68
N TYR A 29 -0.79 -1.31 -5.21
CA TYR A 29 -0.40 -1.61 -3.84
C TYR A 29 -1.25 -0.81 -2.83
N LYS A 30 -1.49 0.48 -3.06
CA LYS A 30 -2.36 1.30 -2.20
C LYS A 30 -3.80 0.78 -2.15
N GLU A 31 -4.38 0.39 -3.28
CA GLU A 31 -5.73 -0.18 -3.29
C GLU A 31 -5.77 -1.50 -2.50
N SER A 32 -4.74 -2.34 -2.62
CA SER A 32 -4.64 -3.58 -1.82
C SER A 32 -4.59 -3.31 -0.31
N LEU A 33 -3.96 -2.22 0.13
CA LEU A 33 -3.91 -1.84 1.54
C LEU A 33 -5.29 -1.38 2.03
N LYS A 34 -5.99 -0.59 1.22
CA LYS A 34 -7.36 -0.15 1.52
C LYS A 34 -8.30 -1.36 1.64
N GLU A 35 -8.21 -2.32 0.73
CA GLU A 35 -8.99 -3.56 0.83
C GLU A 35 -8.71 -4.34 2.11
N LYS A 36 -7.43 -4.47 2.50
CA LYS A 36 -7.04 -5.15 3.75
C LYS A 36 -7.68 -4.49 4.97
N VAL A 37 -7.69 -3.16 5.02
CA VAL A 37 -8.32 -2.40 6.11
C VAL A 37 -9.83 -2.66 6.13
N ILE A 38 -10.50 -2.56 4.99
CA ILE A 38 -11.96 -2.80 4.89
C ILE A 38 -12.32 -4.22 5.34
N LYS A 39 -11.59 -5.23 4.86
CA LYS A 39 -11.80 -6.63 5.23
C LYS A 39 -11.57 -6.83 6.73
N GLY A 40 -10.45 -6.35 7.27
CA GLY A 40 -10.15 -6.43 8.70
C GLY A 40 -11.20 -5.73 9.57
N SER A 41 -11.67 -4.54 9.18
CA SER A 41 -12.76 -3.85 9.89
C SER A 41 -14.08 -4.62 9.83
N ALA A 42 -14.41 -5.24 8.70
CA ALA A 42 -15.61 -6.06 8.57
C ALA A 42 -15.54 -7.33 9.42
N GLU A 43 -14.36 -7.95 9.54
CA GLU A 43 -14.13 -9.10 10.41
C GLU A 43 -14.30 -8.72 11.89
N ILE A 44 -13.68 -7.62 12.33
CA ILE A 44 -13.84 -7.12 13.70
C ILE A 44 -15.32 -6.85 14.03
N LYS A 45 -16.07 -6.24 13.09
CA LYS A 45 -17.49 -5.95 13.27
C LYS A 45 -18.38 -7.20 13.36
N LYS A 46 -17.95 -8.34 12.81
CA LYS A 46 -18.70 -9.62 12.92
C LYS A 46 -18.46 -10.35 14.24
N ILE A 47 -17.36 -10.04 14.93
CA ILE A 47 -16.96 -10.71 16.17
C ILE A 47 -17.52 -9.98 17.41
N ASN A 48 -17.91 -8.71 17.25
CA ASN A 48 -18.69 -7.94 18.24
C ASN A 48 -20.19 -8.07 18.00
#